data_AF-A0AA35W8A4-F1
#
_entry.id   AF-A0AA35W8A4-F1
#
_cell.length_a   1.000
_cell.length_b   1.000
_cell.length_c   1.000
_cell.angle_alpha   90.00
_cell.angle_beta   90.00
_cell.angle_gamma   90.00
#
_symmetry.space_group_name_H-M   'P 1'
#
loop_
_entity.id
_entity.type
_entity.pdbx_description
1 polymer ?
#
loop_
_entity_poly.entity_id
_entity_poly.type
_entity_poly.pdbx_seq_one_letter_code
_entity_poly.pdbx_strand_id
1 'polypeptide(L)'
;MSTLRHPNIVQFLGVAFFPGSRLPAIVMERLLTSLHDLLEPQRPPPRSSKPFIPLSLKCSILHDVACGLAYLHERSVVHRDLTANNVLLNSGMVAKIADLGVARILPDLAPATLTFAPGASVYMPPEALESKPGEENEGRMSKYDASIDIFSFGVVAMFTISQTFPYKLLAPTYTKDGENPVGRSELERRQEYMTIVNSQLEGKHPLLVEIIEKCLDFPGKRPDVKKVLDLLVEARKEVQDEQISKNKLDLVQALREAHISHQENENQLQSSLKEQEALKEKNEKSLETIREKRQQILEENQLVQNKDRELTETLEKLRQKEEQLQTSEREKQRVQQQLTRKEAELTRNEAEVTRKEAEVTRKEAELTRAEETIRREQQQIQEMRQRETELVQAKDREIALLQQQLTETRKKLRQGEKELQSTSAEVIDFKKSLLGKNANLETLRRRVCPYTSHASGRGQTSATVNEQAFLFVEITDSNGRRYPIEQAVAAQLEIVPKPTPTNNDSLLSNLLFGILPKLI
;
A
#
# COMPACT_ATOMS: atom_id res chain seq x y z
N MET A 1 -51.59 -45.84 40.25
CA MET A 1 -52.59 -44.77 39.98
C MET A 1 -53.78 -45.25 39.17
N SER A 2 -53.59 -45.96 38.05
CA SER A 2 -54.69 -46.39 37.16
C SER A 2 -55.80 -47.23 37.81
N THR A 3 -55.51 -47.96 38.89
CA THR A 3 -56.46 -48.82 39.64
C THR A 3 -57.14 -48.13 40.83
N LEU A 4 -56.71 -46.92 41.21
CA LEU A 4 -57.26 -46.22 42.37
C LEU A 4 -58.49 -45.42 41.95
N ARG A 5 -59.62 -45.61 42.63
CA ARG A 5 -60.89 -44.94 42.38
C ARG A 5 -61.53 -44.58 43.71
N HIS A 6 -61.51 -43.30 44.05
CA HIS A 6 -62.09 -42.79 45.29
C HIS A 6 -62.42 -41.30 45.14
N PRO A 7 -63.54 -40.80 45.71
CA PRO A 7 -63.90 -39.37 45.62
C PRO A 7 -62.82 -38.42 46.15
N ASN A 8 -62.00 -38.87 47.10
CA ASN A 8 -60.91 -38.09 47.70
C ASN A 8 -59.50 -38.47 47.21
N ILE A 9 -59.38 -39.12 46.04
CA ILE A 9 -58.11 -39.36 45.35
C ILE A 9 -58.22 -38.78 43.94
N VAL A 10 -57.19 -38.05 43.48
CA VAL A 10 -57.19 -37.48 42.13
C VAL A 10 -57.29 -38.57 41.08
N GLN A 11 -58.27 -38.42 40.20
CA GLN A 11 -58.58 -39.37 39.15
C GLN A 11 -57.55 -39.30 38.02
N PHE A 12 -56.76 -40.36 37.90
CA PHE A 12 -55.96 -40.62 36.71
C PHE A 12 -56.87 -40.96 35.53
N LEU A 13 -56.73 -40.24 34.42
CA LEU A 13 -57.54 -40.42 33.20
C LEU A 13 -56.78 -41.18 32.12
N GLY A 14 -55.46 -40.97 32.01
CA GLY A 14 -54.65 -41.67 31.01
C GLY A 14 -53.25 -41.09 30.84
N VAL A 15 -52.60 -41.48 29.75
CA VAL A 15 -51.29 -40.96 29.33
C VAL A 15 -51.43 -40.43 27.90
N ALA A 16 -50.90 -39.25 27.64
CA ALA A 16 -50.82 -38.64 26.32
C ALA A 16 -49.38 -38.62 25.82
N PHE A 17 -49.20 -38.92 24.53
CA PHE A 17 -47.92 -38.82 23.83
C PHE A 17 -48.01 -37.71 22.80
N PHE A 18 -47.12 -36.71 22.91
CA PHE A 18 -47.12 -35.56 22.02
C PHE A 18 -46.03 -35.71 20.95
N PRO A 19 -46.34 -35.46 19.66
CA PRO A 19 -45.33 -35.44 18.61
C PRO A 19 -44.18 -34.48 18.95
N GLY A 20 -42.94 -34.96 18.90
CA GLY A 20 -41.74 -34.18 19.22
C GLY A 20 -41.32 -34.17 20.70
N SER A 21 -42.15 -34.64 21.62
CA SER A 21 -41.76 -34.85 23.03
C SER A 21 -41.22 -36.27 23.24
N ARG A 22 -40.14 -36.39 24.01
CA ARG A 22 -39.61 -37.70 24.47
C ARG A 22 -40.25 -38.18 25.76
N LEU A 23 -41.04 -37.34 26.44
CA LEU A 23 -41.64 -37.64 27.73
C LEU A 23 -43.17 -37.77 27.60
N PRO A 24 -43.77 -38.86 28.12
CA PRO A 24 -45.21 -38.99 28.20
C PRO A 24 -45.81 -37.98 29.19
N ALA A 25 -47.01 -37.48 28.91
CA ALA A 25 -47.76 -36.64 29.82
C ALA A 25 -48.83 -37.44 30.55
N ILE A 26 -48.89 -37.31 31.87
CA ILE A 26 -49.96 -37.89 32.68
C ILE A 26 -51.19 -36.98 32.61
N VAL A 27 -52.33 -37.55 32.25
CA VAL A 27 -53.62 -36.85 32.17
C VAL A 27 -54.44 -37.21 33.40
N MET A 28 -54.86 -36.21 34.16
CA MET A 28 -55.66 -36.33 35.38
C MET A 28 -56.88 -35.41 35.31
N GLU A 29 -57.86 -35.63 36.18
CA GLU A 29 -58.91 -34.64 36.37
C GLU A 29 -58.32 -33.28 36.77
N ARG A 30 -58.99 -32.20 36.35
CA ARG A 30 -58.56 -30.83 36.68
C ARG A 30 -59.21 -30.36 37.96
N LEU A 31 -58.41 -29.90 38.91
CA LEU A 31 -58.85 -29.34 40.18
C LEU A 31 -58.74 -27.81 40.15
N LEU A 32 -59.41 -27.14 41.09
CA LEU A 32 -59.49 -25.68 41.14
C LEU A 32 -58.21 -25.06 41.74
N THR A 33 -57.73 -25.58 42.86
CA THR A 33 -56.56 -25.05 43.59
C THR A 33 -55.94 -26.13 44.47
N SER A 34 -54.71 -25.92 44.94
CA SER A 34 -54.15 -26.70 46.05
C SER A 34 -54.63 -26.15 47.39
N LEU A 35 -54.58 -26.98 48.44
CA LEU A 35 -54.85 -26.55 49.81
C LEU A 35 -53.79 -25.53 50.28
N HIS A 36 -52.54 -25.69 49.84
CA HIS A 36 -51.49 -24.71 50.12
C HIS A 36 -51.84 -23.33 49.56
N ASP A 37 -52.16 -23.24 48.27
CA ASP A 37 -52.52 -21.96 47.63
C ASP A 37 -53.81 -21.36 48.19
N LEU A 38 -54.74 -22.20 48.68
CA LEU A 38 -55.93 -21.73 49.37
C LEU A 38 -55.60 -21.04 50.70
N LEU A 39 -54.69 -21.64 51.49
CA LEU A 39 -54.30 -21.15 52.81
C LEU A 39 -53.29 -20.00 52.74
N GLU A 40 -52.42 -20.02 51.73
CA GLU A 40 -51.32 -19.09 51.53
C GLU A 40 -51.23 -18.66 50.05
N PRO A 41 -52.15 -17.80 49.60
CA PRO A 41 -52.14 -17.34 48.21
C PRO A 41 -50.89 -16.49 47.92
N GLN A 42 -50.12 -16.90 46.91
CA GLN A 42 -48.90 -16.23 46.40
C GLN A 42 -49.11 -14.74 46.06
N ARG A 43 -50.33 -14.35 45.69
CA ARG A 43 -50.77 -12.96 45.59
C ARG A 43 -52.00 -12.79 46.48
N PRO A 44 -51.89 -12.14 47.66
CA PRO A 44 -53.08 -11.76 48.40
C PRO A 44 -53.93 -10.84 47.53
N PRO A 45 -55.28 -10.96 47.55
CA PRO A 45 -56.14 -10.04 46.84
C PRO A 45 -55.84 -8.58 47.25
N PRO A 46 -56.22 -7.58 46.44
CA PRO A 46 -55.93 -6.16 46.69
C PRO A 46 -56.44 -5.63 48.05
N ARG A 47 -57.27 -6.41 48.74
CA ARG A 47 -57.59 -6.25 50.17
C ARG A 47 -56.68 -7.18 50.96
N SER A 48 -55.70 -6.57 51.62
CA SER A 48 -54.53 -7.10 52.35
C SER A 48 -54.79 -8.10 53.50
N SER A 49 -55.76 -9.01 53.39
CA SER A 49 -56.07 -10.01 54.40
C SER A 49 -56.08 -11.42 53.80
N LYS A 50 -55.52 -12.40 54.52
CA LYS A 50 -55.65 -13.82 54.20
C LYS A 50 -57.13 -14.19 54.01
N PRO A 51 -57.46 -15.12 53.10
CA PRO A 51 -58.84 -15.55 52.90
C PRO A 51 -59.39 -16.16 54.20
N PHE A 52 -60.53 -15.65 54.66
CA PHE A 52 -61.25 -16.27 55.78
C PHE A 52 -61.82 -17.61 55.31
N ILE A 53 -61.37 -18.70 55.93
CA ILE A 53 -61.87 -20.05 55.64
C ILE A 53 -62.65 -20.51 56.88
N PRO A 54 -63.97 -20.76 56.75
CA PRO A 54 -64.79 -21.24 57.86
C PRO A 54 -64.23 -22.53 58.45
N LEU A 55 -64.32 -22.69 59.78
CA LEU A 55 -63.82 -23.87 60.47
C LEU A 55 -64.49 -25.16 59.98
N SER A 56 -65.78 -25.11 59.67
CA SER A 56 -66.53 -26.22 59.08
C SER A 56 -65.96 -26.70 57.74
N LEU A 57 -65.51 -25.76 56.90
CA LEU A 57 -64.86 -26.08 55.63
C LEU A 57 -63.48 -26.69 55.88
N LYS A 58 -62.69 -26.13 56.81
CA LYS A 58 -61.42 -26.73 57.27
C LYS A 58 -61.64 -28.19 57.72
N CYS A 59 -62.65 -28.44 58.55
CA CYS A 59 -62.99 -29.79 59.01
C CYS A 59 -63.45 -30.70 57.87
N SER A 60 -64.20 -30.17 56.89
CA SER A 60 -64.59 -30.92 55.68
C SER A 60 -63.38 -31.37 54.89
N ILE A 61 -62.42 -30.46 54.66
CA ILE A 61 -61.19 -30.74 53.92
C ILE A 61 -60.37 -31.79 54.66
N LEU A 62 -60.19 -31.68 55.98
CA LEU A 62 -59.44 -32.66 56.77
C LEU A 62 -60.12 -34.03 56.78
N HIS A 63 -61.44 -34.07 56.88
CA HIS A 63 -62.21 -35.31 56.75
C HIS A 63 -62.02 -35.96 55.37
N ASP A 64 -62.14 -35.18 54.29
CA ASP A 64 -61.91 -35.65 52.92
C ASP A 64 -60.50 -36.22 52.73
N VAL A 65 -59.47 -35.54 53.23
CA VAL A 65 -58.08 -36.03 53.20
C VAL A 65 -57.96 -37.35 53.98
N ALA A 66 -58.53 -37.43 55.18
CA ALA A 66 -58.49 -38.65 55.98
C ALA A 66 -59.23 -39.83 55.29
N CYS A 67 -60.33 -39.57 54.57
CA CYS A 67 -61.03 -40.59 53.77
C CYS A 67 -60.16 -41.09 52.62
N GLY A 68 -59.50 -40.18 51.90
CA GLY A 68 -58.55 -40.55 50.84
C GLY A 68 -57.39 -41.38 51.40
N LEU A 69 -56.84 -40.97 52.53
CA LEU A 69 -55.72 -41.67 53.17
C LEU A 69 -56.13 -43.07 53.67
N ALA A 70 -57.32 -43.20 54.26
CA ALA A 70 -57.87 -44.49 54.66
C ALA A 70 -58.04 -45.44 53.48
N TYR A 71 -58.53 -44.94 52.35
CA TYR A 71 -58.66 -45.73 51.12
C TYR A 71 -57.31 -46.25 50.61
N LEU A 72 -56.25 -45.43 50.69
CA LEU A 72 -54.88 -45.83 50.32
C LEU A 72 -54.34 -46.89 51.28
N HIS A 73 -54.41 -46.63 52.58
CA HIS A 73 -53.89 -47.53 53.63
C HIS A 73 -54.59 -48.89 53.64
N GLU A 74 -55.91 -48.94 53.37
CA GLU A 74 -56.67 -50.20 53.21
C GLU A 74 -56.14 -51.06 52.05
N ARG A 75 -55.59 -50.42 51.01
CA ARG A 75 -54.96 -51.09 49.86
C ARG A 75 -53.46 -51.26 50.04
N SER A 76 -52.98 -51.09 51.27
CA SER A 76 -51.56 -51.19 51.62
C SER A 76 -50.69 -50.19 50.85
N VAL A 77 -51.26 -49.06 50.41
CA VAL A 77 -50.54 -47.97 49.74
C VAL A 77 -50.21 -46.88 50.75
N VAL A 78 -48.92 -46.59 50.92
CA VAL A 78 -48.44 -45.46 51.73
C VAL A 78 -48.11 -44.30 50.79
N HIS A 79 -48.57 -43.09 51.11
CA HIS A 79 -48.43 -41.91 50.26
C HIS A 79 -47.00 -41.37 50.24
N ARG A 80 -46.39 -41.21 51.44
CA ARG A 80 -45.00 -40.76 51.70
C ARG A 80 -44.69 -39.28 51.41
N ASP A 81 -45.51 -38.60 50.62
CA ASP A 81 -45.36 -37.16 50.35
C ASP A 81 -46.67 -36.39 50.55
N LEU A 82 -47.38 -36.68 51.65
CA LEU A 82 -48.64 -36.00 51.94
C LEU A 82 -48.35 -34.56 52.39
N THR A 83 -48.59 -33.60 51.51
CA THR A 83 -48.37 -32.17 51.77
C THR A 83 -49.62 -31.37 51.41
N ALA A 84 -49.69 -30.11 51.84
CA ALA A 84 -50.80 -29.23 51.43
C ALA A 84 -50.79 -28.91 49.91
N ASN A 85 -49.65 -29.04 49.23
CA ASN A 85 -49.56 -28.92 47.77
C ASN A 85 -50.19 -30.14 47.08
N ASN A 86 -50.03 -31.32 47.68
CA ASN A 86 -50.58 -32.59 47.18
C ASN A 86 -52.02 -32.86 47.66
N VAL A 87 -52.66 -31.89 48.34
CA VAL A 87 -54.11 -31.91 48.59
C VAL A 87 -54.74 -30.88 47.66
N LEU A 88 -55.47 -31.36 46.65
CA LEU A 88 -56.13 -30.51 45.67
C LEU A 88 -57.63 -30.42 45.93
N LEU A 89 -58.24 -29.28 45.58
CA LEU A 89 -59.63 -28.97 45.84
C LEU A 89 -60.38 -28.77 44.53
N ASN A 90 -61.54 -29.39 44.37
CA ASN A 90 -62.41 -29.12 43.22
C ASN A 90 -63.31 -27.88 43.45
N SER A 91 -64.16 -27.54 42.48
CA SER A 91 -65.08 -26.40 42.62
C SER A 91 -66.16 -26.57 43.69
N GLY A 92 -66.37 -27.79 44.18
CA GLY A 92 -67.22 -28.08 45.33
C GLY A 92 -66.44 -28.09 46.64
N MET A 93 -65.20 -27.58 46.68
CA MET A 93 -64.26 -27.63 47.81
C MET A 93 -64.13 -29.03 48.44
N VAL A 94 -64.27 -30.08 47.62
CA VAL A 94 -63.99 -31.45 48.03
C VAL A 94 -62.50 -31.67 47.87
N ALA A 95 -61.84 -32.13 48.93
CA ALA A 95 -60.40 -32.37 48.91
C ALA A 95 -60.08 -33.73 48.31
N LYS A 96 -59.01 -33.78 47.50
CA LYS A 96 -58.49 -34.98 46.87
C LYS A 96 -56.97 -35.03 47.03
N ILE A 97 -56.45 -36.18 47.44
CA ILE A 97 -55.01 -36.42 47.51
C ILE A 97 -54.48 -36.65 46.08
N ALA A 98 -53.41 -35.95 45.73
CA ALA A 98 -52.71 -35.95 44.46
C ALA A 98 -51.26 -36.41 44.64
N ASP A 99 -50.52 -36.53 43.53
CA ASP A 99 -49.10 -36.88 43.47
C ASP A 99 -48.70 -38.17 44.21
N LEU A 100 -49.11 -39.30 43.64
CA LEU A 100 -48.68 -40.63 44.08
C LEU A 100 -47.32 -41.03 43.47
N GLY A 101 -46.50 -40.09 43.02
CA GLY A 101 -45.22 -40.37 42.34
C GLY A 101 -44.21 -41.14 43.20
N VAL A 102 -44.26 -40.93 44.52
CA VAL A 102 -43.43 -41.63 45.51
C VAL A 102 -44.18 -42.67 46.34
N ALA A 103 -45.47 -42.89 46.07
CA ALA A 103 -46.29 -43.86 46.78
C ALA A 103 -45.78 -45.30 46.57
N ARG A 104 -45.98 -46.17 47.56
CA ARG A 104 -45.51 -47.58 47.54
C ARG A 104 -46.56 -48.52 48.12
N ILE A 105 -46.60 -49.75 47.57
CA ILE A 105 -47.42 -50.85 48.06
C ILE A 105 -46.55 -51.65 49.06
N LEU A 106 -47.05 -51.90 50.28
CA LEU A 106 -46.44 -52.86 51.21
C LEU A 106 -46.66 -54.27 50.62
N PRO A 107 -45.60 -55.04 50.24
CA PRO A 107 -44.33 -55.26 50.95
C PRO A 107 -43.04 -54.81 50.20
N ASP A 108 -43.15 -54.10 49.07
CA ASP A 108 -42.02 -53.76 48.17
C ASP A 108 -41.16 -52.56 48.65
N LEU A 109 -41.02 -52.38 49.97
CA LEU A 109 -40.25 -51.28 50.54
C LEU A 109 -38.73 -51.54 50.49
N ALA A 110 -38.15 -51.39 49.30
CA ALA A 110 -36.72 -51.09 49.20
C ALA A 110 -36.44 -49.66 49.69
N PRO A 111 -35.28 -49.40 50.35
CA PRO A 111 -34.90 -48.05 50.78
C PRO A 111 -34.69 -47.17 49.55
N ALA A 112 -35.61 -46.25 49.29
CA ALA A 112 -35.55 -45.30 48.19
C ALA A 112 -35.38 -43.88 48.72
N THR A 113 -34.59 -43.08 48.00
CA THR A 113 -34.31 -41.67 48.24
C THR A 113 -35.60 -40.84 48.14
N LEU A 114 -36.01 -40.22 49.25
CA LEU A 114 -37.06 -39.20 49.28
C LEU A 114 -36.58 -37.97 48.49
N THR A 115 -37.41 -37.46 47.57
CA THR A 115 -37.07 -36.25 46.80
C THR A 115 -37.18 -35.03 47.71
N PHE A 116 -36.04 -34.47 48.13
CA PHE A 116 -35.99 -33.26 48.94
C PHE A 116 -36.37 -32.03 48.09
N ALA A 117 -37.65 -31.66 48.09
CA ALA A 117 -38.10 -30.34 47.66
C ALA A 117 -38.07 -29.36 48.85
N PRO A 118 -37.76 -28.06 48.64
CA PRO A 118 -37.86 -27.05 49.70
C PRO A 118 -39.26 -27.05 50.32
N GLY A 119 -39.37 -27.25 51.64
CA GLY A 119 -40.63 -27.24 52.37
C GLY A 119 -41.31 -28.61 52.55
N ALA A 120 -41.03 -29.62 51.71
CA ALA A 120 -41.56 -30.98 51.89
C ALA A 120 -41.05 -31.64 53.19
N SER A 121 -39.81 -31.32 53.58
CA SER A 121 -39.21 -31.79 54.84
C SER A 121 -39.96 -31.34 56.09
N VAL A 122 -40.79 -30.29 56.01
CA VAL A 122 -41.60 -29.84 57.15
C VAL A 122 -42.79 -30.78 57.41
N TYR A 123 -43.20 -31.57 56.42
CA TYR A 123 -44.26 -32.57 56.53
C TYR A 123 -43.72 -33.97 56.87
N MET A 124 -42.40 -34.18 56.75
CA MET A 124 -41.78 -35.46 57.03
C MET A 124 -41.61 -35.67 58.54
N PRO A 125 -41.93 -36.86 59.06
CA PRO A 125 -41.65 -37.17 60.45
C PRO A 125 -40.15 -37.39 60.70
N PRO A 126 -39.66 -37.21 61.94
CA PRO A 126 -38.24 -37.27 62.28
C PRO A 126 -37.60 -38.61 61.88
N GLU A 127 -38.28 -39.72 62.14
CA GLU A 127 -37.77 -41.07 61.82
C GLU A 127 -37.63 -41.35 60.31
N ALA A 128 -38.33 -40.59 59.46
CA ALA A 128 -38.17 -40.70 58.00
C ALA A 128 -36.90 -39.99 57.49
N LEU A 129 -36.29 -39.13 58.31
CA LEU A 129 -35.06 -38.40 58.00
C LEU A 129 -33.80 -39.12 58.50
N GLU A 130 -33.93 -39.99 59.51
CA GLU A 130 -32.83 -40.73 60.16
C GLU A 130 -32.37 -41.97 59.39
N SER A 131 -33.15 -42.45 58.42
CA SER A 131 -32.81 -43.62 57.61
C SER A 131 -31.64 -43.33 56.66
N LYS A 132 -30.43 -43.73 57.04
CA LYS A 132 -29.27 -43.72 56.14
C LYS A 132 -29.52 -44.65 54.93
N PRO A 133 -29.26 -44.21 53.70
CA PRO A 133 -29.24 -45.12 52.55
C PRO A 133 -28.09 -46.11 52.70
N GLY A 134 -28.38 -47.40 52.83
CA GLY A 134 -27.37 -48.47 52.75
C GLY A 134 -26.86 -49.08 54.07
N GLU A 135 -27.38 -48.68 55.24
CA GLU A 135 -27.13 -49.46 56.47
C GLU A 135 -28.17 -50.58 56.58
N GLU A 136 -27.79 -51.77 56.12
CA GLU A 136 -28.46 -53.04 56.41
C GLU A 136 -28.37 -53.32 57.91
N ASN A 137 -29.23 -52.69 58.71
CA ASN A 137 -29.44 -53.15 60.09
C ASN A 137 -30.31 -54.41 60.02
N GLU A 138 -29.63 -55.55 59.84
CA GLU A 138 -30.19 -56.90 59.98
C GLU A 138 -31.13 -56.95 61.20
N GLY A 139 -32.44 -57.07 60.93
CA GLY A 139 -33.47 -57.27 61.95
C GLY A 139 -34.18 -56.02 62.48
N ARG A 140 -33.76 -54.79 62.15
CA ARG A 140 -34.55 -53.56 62.38
C ARG A 140 -35.09 -53.05 61.07
N MET A 141 -36.17 -53.68 60.61
CA MET A 141 -37.01 -53.17 59.53
C MET A 141 -37.33 -51.70 59.84
N SER A 142 -36.75 -50.74 59.12
CA SER A 142 -37.20 -49.35 59.10
C SER A 142 -38.59 -49.35 58.46
N LYS A 143 -39.57 -49.76 59.25
CA LYS A 143 -40.98 -49.80 58.89
C LYS A 143 -41.41 -48.35 58.67
N TYR A 144 -41.27 -47.87 57.43
CA TYR A 144 -42.13 -46.80 56.92
C TYR A 144 -43.55 -47.38 56.89
N ASP A 145 -44.18 -47.39 58.04
CA ASP A 145 -45.55 -47.81 58.20
C ASP A 145 -46.49 -46.67 57.79
N ALA A 146 -47.76 -46.98 57.71
CA ALA A 146 -48.82 -46.00 57.49
C ALA A 146 -48.75 -44.78 58.44
N SER A 147 -48.04 -44.89 59.59
CA SER A 147 -47.93 -43.83 60.60
C SER A 147 -47.16 -42.59 60.12
N ILE A 148 -46.33 -42.71 59.08
CA ILE A 148 -45.64 -41.54 58.51
C ILE A 148 -46.63 -40.59 57.84
N ASP A 149 -47.63 -41.14 57.13
CA ASP A 149 -48.67 -40.33 56.51
C ASP A 149 -49.58 -39.72 57.58
N ILE A 150 -49.75 -40.38 58.73
CA ILE A 150 -50.48 -39.83 59.89
C ILE A 150 -49.77 -38.60 60.45
N PHE A 151 -48.44 -38.64 60.56
CA PHE A 151 -47.67 -37.46 60.96
C PHE A 151 -47.84 -36.32 59.95
N SER A 152 -47.66 -36.62 58.66
CA SER A 152 -47.85 -35.63 57.60
C SER A 152 -49.27 -35.06 57.59
N PHE A 153 -50.28 -35.90 57.85
CA PHE A 153 -51.66 -35.46 58.05
C PHE A 153 -51.78 -34.51 59.25
N GLY A 154 -51.12 -34.78 60.38
CA GLY A 154 -51.06 -33.88 61.53
C GLY A 154 -50.50 -32.50 61.18
N VAL A 155 -49.45 -32.45 60.35
CA VAL A 155 -48.89 -31.18 59.86
C VAL A 155 -49.86 -30.46 58.92
N VAL A 156 -50.54 -31.18 58.01
CA VAL A 156 -51.59 -30.62 57.14
C VAL A 156 -52.75 -30.07 57.99
N ALA A 157 -53.20 -30.81 59.01
CA ALA A 157 -54.25 -30.38 59.94
C ALA A 157 -53.87 -29.12 60.71
N MET A 158 -52.67 -29.10 61.30
CA MET A 158 -52.12 -27.93 61.99
C MET A 158 -52.08 -26.70 61.06
N PHE A 159 -51.58 -26.85 59.83
CA PHE A 159 -51.54 -25.76 58.86
C PHE A 159 -52.93 -25.30 58.42
N THR A 160 -53.85 -26.24 58.19
CA THR A 160 -55.24 -25.94 57.80
C THR A 160 -55.98 -25.15 58.87
N ILE A 161 -55.83 -25.55 60.14
CA ILE A 161 -56.44 -24.83 61.26
C ILE A 161 -55.76 -23.48 61.44
N SER A 162 -54.43 -23.43 61.62
CA SER A 162 -53.70 -22.18 61.91
C SER A 162 -53.63 -21.19 60.73
N GLN A 163 -53.85 -21.63 59.49
CA GLN A 163 -53.60 -20.88 58.25
C GLN A 163 -52.20 -20.23 58.20
N THR A 164 -51.24 -20.81 58.92
CA THR A 164 -49.89 -20.26 59.05
C THR A 164 -48.91 -21.38 58.75
N PHE A 165 -48.22 -21.26 57.63
CA PHE A 165 -47.30 -22.31 57.21
C PHE A 165 -46.09 -22.35 58.16
N PRO A 166 -45.63 -23.55 58.53
CA PRO A 166 -44.55 -23.71 59.49
C PRO A 166 -43.14 -23.40 58.97
N TYR A 167 -42.92 -22.22 58.36
CA TYR A 167 -41.65 -21.83 57.72
C TYR A 167 -40.43 -21.78 58.65
N LYS A 168 -40.64 -21.51 59.95
CA LYS A 168 -39.54 -21.31 60.91
C LYS A 168 -38.90 -22.62 61.39
N LEU A 169 -39.45 -23.76 61.02
CA LEU A 169 -38.88 -25.06 61.36
C LEU A 169 -37.80 -25.39 60.32
N LEU A 170 -36.56 -24.98 60.59
CA LEU A 170 -35.40 -25.57 59.93
C LEU A 170 -35.54 -27.10 60.01
N ALA A 171 -35.25 -27.78 58.90
CA ALA A 171 -35.16 -29.24 58.90
C ALA A 171 -34.27 -29.66 60.09
N PRO A 172 -34.74 -30.55 60.98
CA PRO A 172 -33.95 -30.96 62.13
C PRO A 172 -32.55 -31.40 61.67
N THR A 173 -31.50 -30.73 62.16
CA THR A 173 -30.11 -31.08 61.85
C THR A 173 -29.66 -32.22 62.75
N TYR A 174 -30.01 -33.47 62.39
CA TYR A 174 -29.59 -34.67 63.12
C TYR A 174 -28.08 -34.76 63.27
N THR A 175 -27.60 -35.12 64.47
CA THR A 175 -26.20 -35.49 64.66
C THR A 175 -25.94 -36.84 63.97
N LYS A 176 -24.67 -37.14 63.67
CA LYS A 176 -24.26 -38.34 62.92
C LYS A 176 -24.65 -39.67 63.58
N ASP A 177 -25.07 -39.65 64.84
CA ASP A 177 -25.37 -40.80 65.68
C ASP A 177 -26.88 -41.07 65.85
N GLY A 178 -27.75 -40.34 65.15
CA GLY A 178 -29.21 -40.57 65.19
C GLY A 178 -29.89 -40.13 66.48
N GLU A 179 -29.18 -39.38 67.35
CA GLU A 179 -29.82 -38.72 68.48
C GLU A 179 -30.53 -37.44 68.02
N ASN A 180 -31.79 -37.30 68.44
CA ASN A 180 -32.58 -36.10 68.26
C ASN A 180 -31.78 -34.88 68.78
N PRO A 181 -31.37 -33.91 67.93
CA PRO A 181 -30.49 -32.79 68.32
C PRO A 181 -31.13 -31.84 69.33
N VAL A 182 -32.42 -32.00 69.60
CA VAL A 182 -33.13 -31.25 70.61
C VAL A 182 -33.89 -32.30 71.40
N GLY A 183 -33.64 -32.45 72.69
CA GLY A 183 -34.39 -33.37 73.57
C GLY A 183 -35.86 -32.97 73.77
N ARG A 184 -36.56 -32.56 72.71
CA ARG A 184 -37.94 -32.07 72.64
C ARG A 184 -38.69 -32.82 71.55
N SER A 185 -39.95 -33.12 71.82
CA SER A 185 -40.93 -33.69 70.90
C SER A 185 -41.28 -32.75 69.74
N GLU A 186 -41.81 -33.28 68.64
CA GLU A 186 -42.29 -32.47 67.51
C GLU A 186 -43.41 -31.51 67.91
N LEU A 187 -44.22 -31.88 68.91
CA LEU A 187 -45.24 -30.99 69.48
C LEU A 187 -44.59 -29.76 70.13
N GLU A 188 -43.55 -29.95 70.94
CA GLU A 188 -42.80 -28.84 71.57
C GLU A 188 -42.10 -27.96 70.54
N ARG A 189 -41.56 -28.54 69.46
CA ARG A 189 -40.99 -27.77 68.35
C ARG A 189 -42.04 -26.91 67.63
N ARG A 190 -43.30 -27.38 67.60
CA ARG A 190 -44.43 -26.74 66.91
C ARG A 190 -45.33 -25.93 67.86
N GLN A 191 -44.90 -25.67 69.09
CA GLN A 191 -45.73 -25.04 70.12
C GLN A 191 -46.28 -23.66 69.71
N GLU A 192 -45.53 -22.86 68.95
CA GLU A 192 -46.00 -21.57 68.40
C GLU A 192 -47.26 -21.77 67.52
N TYR A 193 -47.23 -22.77 66.63
CA TYR A 193 -48.37 -23.10 65.76
C TYR A 193 -49.53 -23.70 66.55
N MET A 194 -49.25 -24.56 67.54
CA MET A 194 -50.29 -25.09 68.42
C MET A 194 -50.96 -24.01 69.27
N THR A 195 -50.25 -22.94 69.60
CA THR A 195 -50.82 -21.77 70.30
C THR A 195 -51.82 -21.05 69.37
N ILE A 196 -51.48 -20.90 68.09
CA ILE A 196 -52.40 -20.33 67.08
C ILE A 196 -53.61 -21.25 66.88
N VAL A 197 -53.40 -22.58 66.79
CA VAL A 197 -54.49 -23.56 66.68
C VAL A 197 -55.45 -23.44 67.86
N ASN A 198 -54.94 -23.47 69.09
CA ASN A 198 -55.76 -23.32 70.29
C ASN A 198 -56.50 -21.97 70.32
N SER A 199 -55.84 -20.88 69.91
CA SER A 199 -56.49 -19.56 69.81
C SER A 199 -57.60 -19.53 68.79
N GLN A 200 -57.47 -20.19 67.64
CA GLN A 200 -58.52 -20.21 66.60
C GLN A 200 -59.71 -21.11 66.95
N LEU A 201 -59.48 -22.13 67.78
CA LEU A 201 -60.52 -23.06 68.21
C LEU A 201 -61.22 -22.61 69.50
N GLU A 202 -60.68 -21.62 70.22
CA GLU A 202 -61.25 -21.01 71.44
C GLU A 202 -61.70 -22.02 72.51
N GLY A 203 -61.09 -23.21 72.55
CA GLY A 203 -61.51 -24.30 73.44
C GLY A 203 -62.87 -24.94 73.09
N LYS A 204 -63.55 -24.48 72.03
CA LYS A 204 -64.85 -24.99 71.58
C LYS A 204 -64.77 -26.32 70.84
N HIS A 205 -63.59 -26.63 70.28
CA HIS A 205 -63.36 -27.82 69.47
C HIS A 205 -62.12 -28.61 69.94
N PRO A 206 -62.14 -29.16 71.16
CA PRO A 206 -60.99 -29.83 71.76
C PRO A 206 -60.55 -31.07 70.96
N LEU A 207 -61.48 -31.75 70.30
CA LEU A 207 -61.17 -32.93 69.48
C LEU A 207 -60.24 -32.62 68.31
N LEU A 208 -60.35 -31.44 67.70
CA LEU A 208 -59.44 -31.03 66.61
C LEU A 208 -58.01 -30.82 67.10
N VAL A 209 -57.84 -30.30 68.31
CA VAL A 209 -56.53 -30.16 68.96
C VAL A 209 -55.97 -31.56 69.25
N GLU A 210 -56.77 -32.42 69.86
CA GLU A 210 -56.38 -33.80 70.21
C GLU A 210 -55.94 -34.61 68.97
N ILE A 211 -56.66 -34.47 67.84
CA ILE A 211 -56.28 -35.12 66.58
C ILE A 211 -54.88 -34.67 66.14
N ILE A 212 -54.62 -33.36 66.12
CA ILE A 212 -53.32 -32.81 65.70
C ILE A 212 -52.21 -33.31 66.62
N GLU A 213 -52.40 -33.22 67.93
CA GLU A 213 -51.42 -33.65 68.93
C GLU A 213 -51.07 -35.13 68.79
N LYS A 214 -52.09 -35.99 68.66
CA LYS A 214 -51.91 -37.44 68.50
C LYS A 214 -51.23 -37.80 67.17
N CYS A 215 -51.53 -37.07 66.10
CA CYS A 215 -50.88 -37.29 64.81
C CYS A 215 -49.40 -36.89 64.82
N LEU A 216 -49.03 -35.86 65.59
CA LEU A 216 -47.65 -35.37 65.73
C LEU A 216 -46.84 -36.08 66.82
N ASP A 217 -47.39 -37.11 67.47
CA ASP A 217 -46.71 -37.90 68.51
C ASP A 217 -45.66 -38.86 67.89
N PHE A 218 -44.97 -39.63 68.73
CA PHE A 218 -44.02 -40.67 68.31
C PHE A 218 -44.72 -41.78 67.50
N PRO A 219 -44.04 -42.42 66.54
CA PRO A 219 -44.64 -43.35 65.56
C PRO A 219 -45.59 -44.39 66.16
N GLY A 220 -45.18 -45.07 67.24
CA GLY A 220 -45.98 -46.10 67.89
C GLY A 220 -47.18 -45.61 68.71
N LYS A 221 -47.31 -44.30 68.92
CA LYS A 221 -48.44 -43.67 69.62
C LYS A 221 -49.43 -42.99 68.67
N ARG A 222 -49.04 -42.79 67.41
CA ARG A 222 -49.91 -42.19 66.40
C ARG A 222 -51.12 -43.10 66.15
N PRO A 223 -52.34 -42.55 66.07
CA PRO A 223 -53.53 -43.32 65.78
C PRO A 223 -53.47 -43.85 64.34
N ASP A 224 -54.17 -44.95 64.08
CA ASP A 224 -54.44 -45.33 62.70
C ASP A 224 -55.43 -44.34 62.04
N VAL A 225 -55.45 -44.32 60.71
CA VAL A 225 -56.29 -43.40 59.93
C VAL A 225 -57.80 -43.62 60.17
N LYS A 226 -58.24 -44.83 60.54
CA LYS A 226 -59.66 -45.08 60.86
C LYS A 226 -60.02 -44.39 62.17
N LYS A 227 -59.14 -44.44 63.17
CA LYS A 227 -59.32 -43.74 64.43
C LYS A 227 -59.29 -42.22 64.23
N VAL A 228 -58.43 -41.70 63.35
CA VAL A 228 -58.44 -40.29 62.95
C VAL A 228 -59.79 -39.90 62.34
N LEU A 229 -60.33 -40.74 61.45
CA LEU A 229 -61.65 -40.52 60.85
C LEU A 229 -62.77 -40.48 61.89
N ASP A 230 -62.81 -41.44 62.81
CA ASP A 230 -63.82 -41.46 63.89
C ASP A 230 -63.79 -40.16 64.70
N LEU A 231 -62.60 -39.70 65.07
CA LEU A 231 -62.43 -38.44 65.82
C LEU A 231 -62.87 -37.22 64.99
N LEU A 232 -62.58 -37.20 63.68
CA LEU A 232 -63.01 -36.11 62.80
C LEU A 232 -64.53 -36.08 62.61
N VAL A 233 -65.18 -37.24 62.54
CA VAL A 233 -66.65 -37.34 62.44
C VAL A 233 -67.30 -36.75 63.69
N GLU A 234 -66.78 -37.07 64.88
CA GLU A 234 -67.26 -36.46 66.13
C GLU A 234 -66.97 -34.96 66.19
N ALA A 235 -65.74 -34.53 65.86
CA ALA A 235 -65.38 -33.12 65.83
C ALA A 235 -66.29 -32.29 64.89
N ARG A 236 -66.72 -32.85 63.75
CA ARG A 236 -67.64 -32.16 62.82
C ARG A 236 -69.02 -31.92 63.40
N LYS A 237 -69.49 -32.74 64.34
CA LYS A 237 -70.77 -32.52 65.01
C LYS A 237 -70.75 -31.28 65.91
N GLU A 238 -69.58 -30.90 66.41
CA GLU A 238 -69.40 -29.70 67.25
C GLU A 238 -69.45 -28.40 66.42
N VAL A 239 -69.13 -28.46 65.12
CA VAL A 239 -68.95 -27.28 64.24
C VAL A 239 -70.23 -26.91 63.48
N GLN A 240 -71.43 -27.23 64.00
CA GLN A 240 -72.70 -26.97 63.32
C GLN A 240 -72.89 -25.47 63.03
N ASP A 241 -72.89 -25.10 61.75
CA ASP A 241 -73.21 -23.75 61.26
C ASP A 241 -74.10 -23.87 60.01
N GLU A 242 -75.20 -23.13 59.94
CA GLU A 242 -76.04 -23.05 58.72
C GLU A 242 -75.41 -22.14 57.64
N GLN A 243 -74.45 -21.27 58.01
CA GLN A 243 -73.82 -20.29 57.13
C GLN A 243 -72.78 -20.88 56.15
N ILE A 244 -72.52 -22.19 56.22
CA ILE A 244 -71.45 -22.90 55.51
C ILE A 244 -71.62 -22.83 54.00
N SER A 245 -72.84 -23.06 53.51
CA SER A 245 -73.08 -23.17 52.06
C SER A 245 -72.89 -21.84 51.35
N LYS A 246 -73.24 -20.72 52.01
CA LYS A 246 -73.05 -19.38 51.47
C LYS A 246 -71.57 -19.00 51.44
N ASN A 247 -70.86 -19.17 52.56
CA ASN A 247 -69.42 -18.84 52.64
C ASN A 247 -68.58 -19.68 51.67
N LYS A 248 -68.96 -20.94 51.46
CA LYS A 248 -68.34 -21.83 50.49
C LYS A 248 -68.55 -21.35 49.05
N LEU A 249 -69.75 -20.89 48.72
CA LEU A 249 -70.06 -20.36 47.39
C LEU A 249 -69.31 -19.07 47.09
N ASP A 250 -69.27 -18.14 48.06
CA ASP A 250 -68.55 -16.87 47.94
C ASP A 250 -67.04 -17.10 47.75
N LEU A 251 -66.45 -18.03 48.50
CA LEU A 251 -65.04 -18.41 48.36
C LEU A 251 -64.74 -19.02 46.98
N VAL A 252 -65.58 -19.93 46.49
CA VAL A 252 -65.43 -20.54 45.17
C VAL A 252 -65.54 -19.49 44.07
N GLN A 253 -66.47 -18.54 44.20
CA GLN A 253 -66.64 -17.46 43.25
C GLN A 253 -65.39 -16.56 43.20
N ALA A 254 -64.88 -16.16 44.37
CA ALA A 254 -63.66 -15.35 44.46
C ALA A 254 -62.44 -16.06 43.83
N LEU A 255 -62.28 -17.37 44.07
CA LEU A 255 -61.19 -18.16 43.46
C LEU A 255 -61.35 -18.26 41.93
N ARG A 256 -62.57 -18.42 41.42
CA ARG A 256 -62.84 -18.46 39.98
C ARG A 256 -62.55 -17.13 39.30
N GLU A 257 -62.96 -16.02 39.91
CA GLU A 257 -62.68 -14.67 39.39
C GLU A 257 -61.18 -14.40 39.35
N ALA A 258 -60.45 -14.78 40.41
CA ALA A 258 -58.99 -14.68 40.44
C ALA A 258 -58.33 -15.51 39.33
N HIS A 259 -58.83 -16.72 39.08
CA HIS A 259 -58.32 -17.60 38.01
C HIS A 259 -58.57 -17.04 36.61
N ILE A 260 -59.77 -16.53 36.34
CA ILE A 260 -60.12 -15.90 35.06
C ILE A 260 -59.21 -14.71 34.79
N SER A 261 -59.03 -13.83 35.79
CA SER A 261 -58.15 -12.67 35.66
C SER A 261 -56.69 -13.08 35.41
N HIS A 262 -56.20 -14.14 36.07
CA HIS A 262 -54.85 -14.66 35.81
C HIS A 262 -54.70 -15.17 34.37
N GLN A 263 -55.68 -15.93 33.90
CA GLN A 263 -55.65 -16.50 32.56
C GLN A 263 -55.73 -15.43 31.46
N GLU A 264 -56.52 -14.37 31.66
CA GLU A 264 -56.55 -13.22 30.76
C GLU A 264 -55.18 -12.51 30.68
N ASN A 265 -54.53 -12.32 31.83
CA ASN A 265 -53.18 -11.74 31.88
C ASN A 265 -52.14 -12.63 31.19
N GLU A 266 -52.19 -13.95 31.40
CA GLU A 266 -51.29 -14.89 30.71
C GLU A 266 -51.51 -14.88 29.20
N ASN A 267 -52.77 -14.82 28.75
CA ASN A 267 -53.10 -14.73 27.33
C ASN A 267 -52.56 -13.43 26.70
N GLN A 268 -52.69 -12.29 27.40
CA GLN A 268 -52.11 -11.02 26.96
C GLN A 268 -50.57 -11.05 26.91
N LEU A 269 -49.94 -11.72 27.87
CA LEU A 269 -48.49 -11.89 27.88
C LEU A 269 -48.03 -12.77 26.71
N GLN A 270 -48.74 -13.86 26.44
CA GLN A 270 -48.45 -14.74 25.29
C GLN A 270 -48.64 -14.02 23.94
N SER A 271 -49.68 -13.19 23.79
CA SER A 271 -49.86 -12.41 22.57
C SER A 271 -48.72 -11.40 22.38
N SER A 272 -48.31 -10.72 23.46
CA SER A 272 -47.19 -9.77 23.43
C SER A 272 -45.87 -10.47 23.09
N LEU A 273 -45.64 -11.68 23.59
CA LEU A 273 -44.46 -12.48 23.30
C LEU A 273 -44.38 -12.85 21.81
N LYS A 274 -45.50 -13.31 21.22
CA LYS A 274 -45.58 -13.63 19.79
C LYS A 274 -45.29 -12.40 18.91
N GLU A 275 -45.78 -11.22 19.31
CA GLU A 275 -45.50 -9.98 18.59
C GLU A 275 -44.02 -9.61 18.65
N GLN A 276 -43.37 -9.76 19.81
CA GLN A 276 -41.92 -9.56 19.95
C GLN A 276 -41.10 -10.54 19.12
N GLU A 277 -41.50 -11.81 19.04
CA GLU A 277 -40.84 -12.82 18.22
C GLU A 277 -40.94 -12.48 16.72
N ALA A 278 -42.11 -12.07 16.24
CA ALA A 278 -42.31 -11.63 14.87
C ALA A 278 -41.46 -10.38 14.53
N LEU A 279 -41.37 -9.43 15.46
CA LEU A 279 -40.53 -8.24 15.30
C LEU A 279 -39.05 -8.60 15.26
N LYS A 280 -38.61 -9.55 16.10
CA LYS A 280 -37.24 -10.06 16.11
C LYS A 280 -36.87 -10.70 14.77
N GLU A 281 -37.75 -11.53 14.22
CA GLU A 281 -37.53 -12.15 12.90
C GLU A 281 -37.43 -11.09 11.78
N LYS A 282 -38.30 -10.06 11.83
CA LYS A 282 -38.24 -8.95 10.86
C LYS A 282 -36.94 -8.14 10.97
N ASN A 283 -36.47 -7.90 12.20
CA ASN A 283 -35.21 -7.19 12.44
C ASN A 283 -34.01 -8.02 11.98
N GLU A 284 -34.04 -9.34 12.16
CA GLU A 284 -32.98 -10.24 11.71
C GLU A 284 -32.87 -10.26 10.18
N LYS A 285 -34.00 -10.34 9.46
CA LYS A 285 -34.03 -10.19 7.99
C LYS A 285 -33.47 -8.84 7.52
N SER A 286 -33.81 -7.77 8.24
CA SER A 286 -33.31 -6.42 7.92
C SER A 286 -31.80 -6.30 8.16
N LEU A 287 -31.29 -6.90 9.24
CA LEU A 287 -29.86 -6.94 9.55
C LEU A 287 -29.08 -7.73 8.50
N GLU A 288 -29.63 -8.83 8.00
CA GLU A 288 -28.98 -9.61 6.94
C GLU A 288 -28.86 -8.79 5.65
N THR A 289 -29.92 -8.09 5.26
CA THR A 289 -29.89 -7.16 4.11
C THR A 289 -28.84 -6.06 4.29
N ILE A 290 -28.68 -5.53 5.50
CA ILE A 290 -27.65 -4.52 5.81
C ILE A 290 -26.25 -5.12 5.71
N ARG A 291 -26.05 -6.36 6.17
CA ARG A 291 -24.75 -7.07 6.06
C ARG A 291 -24.36 -7.29 4.61
N GLU A 292 -25.29 -7.74 3.77
CA GLU A 292 -25.07 -7.92 2.33
C GLU A 292 -24.67 -6.60 1.66
N LYS A 293 -25.41 -5.51 1.91
CA LYS A 293 -25.06 -4.19 1.37
C LYS A 293 -23.69 -3.70 1.85
N ARG A 294 -23.36 -3.93 3.12
CA ARG A 294 -22.05 -3.56 3.68
C ARG A 294 -20.91 -4.33 3.00
N GLN A 295 -21.13 -5.61 2.71
CA GLN A 295 -20.15 -6.44 2.00
C GLN A 295 -19.91 -5.92 0.58
N GLN A 296 -20.99 -5.58 -0.15
CA GLN A 296 -20.88 -4.97 -1.49
C GLN A 296 -20.08 -3.66 -1.47
N ILE A 297 -20.38 -2.77 -0.51
CA ILE A 297 -19.63 -1.51 -0.34
C ILE A 297 -18.14 -1.77 -0.07
N LEU A 298 -17.81 -2.81 0.71
CA LEU A 298 -16.42 -3.15 1.00
C LEU A 298 -15.67 -3.60 -0.26
N GLU A 299 -16.31 -4.41 -1.10
CA GLU A 299 -15.76 -4.87 -2.38
C GLU A 299 -15.57 -3.71 -3.37
N GLU A 300 -16.56 -2.80 -3.46
CA GLU A 300 -16.44 -1.59 -4.29
C GLU A 300 -15.30 -0.70 -3.84
N ASN A 301 -15.14 -0.47 -2.53
CA ASN A 301 -14.04 0.31 -1.98
C ASN A 301 -12.67 -0.31 -2.30
N GLN A 302 -12.56 -1.64 -2.24
CA GLN A 302 -11.33 -2.33 -2.61
C GLN A 302 -11.01 -2.18 -4.10
N LEU A 303 -12.03 -2.22 -4.96
CA LEU A 303 -11.86 -1.97 -6.39
C LEU A 303 -11.39 -0.53 -6.67
N VAL A 304 -11.96 0.46 -5.98
CA VAL A 304 -11.54 1.87 -6.09
C VAL A 304 -10.08 2.02 -5.68
N GLN A 305 -9.68 1.46 -4.53
CA GLN A 305 -8.28 1.51 -4.08
C GLN A 305 -7.30 0.89 -5.08
N ASN A 306 -7.67 -0.22 -5.71
CA ASN A 306 -6.84 -0.84 -6.75
C ASN A 306 -6.70 0.08 -7.98
N LYS A 307 -7.79 0.70 -8.42
CA LYS A 307 -7.77 1.66 -9.53
C LYS A 307 -6.95 2.90 -9.22
N ASP A 308 -7.04 3.42 -8.00
CA ASP A 308 -6.24 4.58 -7.56
C ASP A 308 -4.74 4.25 -7.59
N ARG A 309 -4.36 3.02 -7.21
CA ARG A 309 -2.97 2.55 -7.31
C ARG A 309 -2.50 2.49 -8.76
N GLU A 310 -3.29 1.89 -9.66
CA GLU A 310 -2.97 1.82 -11.10
C GLU A 310 -2.84 3.21 -11.74
N LEU A 311 -3.74 4.13 -11.36
CA LEU A 311 -3.70 5.52 -11.83
C LEU A 311 -2.42 6.22 -11.35
N THR A 312 -2.05 6.02 -10.09
CA THR A 312 -0.82 6.59 -9.51
C THR A 312 0.43 6.09 -10.24
N GLU A 313 0.51 4.78 -10.51
CA GLU A 313 1.63 4.20 -11.30
C GLU A 313 1.67 4.76 -12.73
N THR A 314 0.52 4.99 -13.34
CA THR A 314 0.42 5.55 -14.69
C THR A 314 0.86 7.02 -14.72
N LEU A 315 0.46 7.80 -13.71
CA LEU A 315 0.88 9.19 -13.55
C LEU A 315 2.40 9.31 -13.39
N GLU A 316 3.03 8.43 -12.60
CA GLU A 316 4.48 8.44 -12.42
C GLU A 316 5.22 8.10 -13.72
N LYS A 317 4.73 7.13 -14.49
CA LYS A 317 5.27 6.82 -15.84
C LYS A 317 5.14 8.00 -16.79
N LEU A 318 4.02 8.72 -16.77
CA LEU A 318 3.82 9.92 -17.59
C LEU A 318 4.78 11.03 -17.20
N ARG A 319 4.98 11.26 -15.89
CA ARG A 319 5.93 12.24 -15.38
C ARG A 319 7.36 11.93 -15.83
N GLN A 320 7.79 10.67 -15.77
CA GLN A 320 9.11 10.26 -16.28
C GLN A 320 9.26 10.52 -17.78
N LYS A 321 8.20 10.25 -18.57
CA LYS A 321 8.20 10.56 -20.01
C LYS A 321 8.25 12.07 -20.28
N GLU A 322 7.56 12.87 -19.49
CA GLU A 322 7.60 14.33 -19.59
C GLU A 322 9.01 14.86 -19.31
N GLU A 323 9.68 14.36 -18.26
CA GLU A 323 11.07 14.71 -17.96
C GLU A 323 12.02 14.33 -19.12
N GLN A 324 11.86 13.13 -19.70
CA GLN A 324 12.63 12.72 -20.89
C GLN A 324 12.36 13.60 -22.11
N LEU A 325 11.11 14.00 -22.33
CA LEU A 325 10.73 14.88 -23.42
C LEU A 325 11.39 16.25 -23.24
N GLN A 326 11.35 16.81 -22.02
CA GLN A 326 12.01 18.08 -21.70
C GLN A 326 13.53 18.00 -21.93
N THR A 327 14.18 16.89 -21.58
CA THR A 327 15.62 16.72 -21.88
C THR A 327 15.88 16.67 -23.38
N SER A 328 15.06 15.94 -24.13
CA SER A 328 15.19 15.84 -25.59
C SER A 328 14.95 17.18 -26.28
N GLU A 329 13.99 17.98 -25.80
CA GLU A 329 13.75 19.34 -26.29
C GLU A 329 14.94 20.27 -26.05
N ARG A 330 15.56 20.21 -24.86
CA ARG A 330 16.78 20.99 -24.56
C ARG A 330 17.94 20.60 -25.49
N GLU A 331 18.12 19.31 -25.76
CA GLU A 331 19.12 18.82 -26.72
C GLU A 331 18.82 19.30 -28.13
N LYS A 332 17.58 19.19 -28.58
CA LYS A 332 17.13 19.71 -29.87
C LYS A 332 17.43 21.20 -30.01
N GLN A 333 17.12 22.01 -28.99
CA GLN A 333 17.44 23.44 -28.98
C GLN A 333 18.95 23.70 -29.07
N ARG A 334 19.76 22.92 -28.35
CA ARG A 334 21.23 23.02 -28.39
C ARG A 334 21.78 22.69 -29.78
N VAL A 335 21.29 21.61 -30.40
CA VAL A 335 21.67 21.21 -31.77
C VAL A 335 21.23 22.28 -32.76
N GLN A 336 20.02 22.83 -32.63
CA GLN A 336 19.54 23.92 -33.48
C GLN A 336 20.43 25.16 -33.38
N GLN A 337 20.87 25.54 -32.17
CA GLN A 337 21.81 26.64 -31.98
C GLN A 337 23.20 26.38 -32.59
N GLN A 338 23.66 25.13 -32.57
CA GLN A 338 24.91 24.76 -33.24
C GLN A 338 24.77 24.83 -34.76
N LEU A 339 23.64 24.37 -35.30
CA LEU A 339 23.34 24.43 -36.71
C LEU A 339 23.29 25.87 -37.21
N THR A 340 22.58 26.76 -36.52
CA THR A 340 22.52 28.18 -36.91
C THR A 340 23.88 28.87 -36.86
N ARG A 341 24.74 28.52 -35.90
CA ARG A 341 26.14 28.99 -35.87
C ARG A 341 26.93 28.48 -37.08
N LYS A 342 26.77 27.21 -37.44
CA LYS A 342 27.47 26.59 -38.58
C LYS A 342 26.97 27.15 -39.91
N GLU A 343 25.68 27.41 -40.05
CA GLU A 343 25.11 28.11 -41.21
C GLU A 343 25.71 29.52 -41.35
N ALA A 344 25.78 30.28 -40.26
CA ALA A 344 26.40 31.61 -40.27
C ALA A 344 27.90 31.57 -40.62
N GLU A 345 28.64 30.55 -40.14
CA GLU A 345 30.03 30.31 -40.51
C GLU A 345 30.17 29.98 -42.00
N LEU A 346 29.30 29.11 -42.52
CA LEU A 346 29.28 28.74 -43.93
C LEU A 346 29.03 29.97 -44.82
N THR A 347 28.03 30.80 -44.50
CA THR A 347 27.74 32.03 -45.25
C THR A 347 28.93 33.01 -45.26
N ARG A 348 29.67 33.12 -44.13
CA ARG A 348 30.91 33.93 -44.09
C ARG A 348 31.99 33.36 -45.00
N ASN A 349 32.18 32.05 -44.97
CA ASN A 349 33.17 31.38 -45.81
C ASN A 349 32.81 31.51 -47.30
N GLU A 350 31.54 31.37 -47.67
CA GLU A 350 31.04 31.60 -49.03
C GLU A 350 31.31 33.04 -49.50
N ALA A 351 31.06 34.04 -48.64
CA ALA A 351 31.39 35.43 -48.93
C ALA A 351 32.91 35.66 -49.09
N GLU A 352 33.74 34.99 -48.29
CA GLU A 352 35.20 35.05 -48.42
C GLU A 352 35.68 34.42 -49.73
N VAL A 353 35.14 33.26 -50.10
CA VAL A 353 35.43 32.59 -51.38
C VAL A 353 35.06 33.52 -52.54
N THR A 354 33.85 34.08 -52.53
CA THR A 354 33.39 35.03 -53.56
C THR A 354 34.34 36.23 -53.68
N ARG A 355 34.82 36.77 -52.55
CA ARG A 355 35.79 37.88 -52.54
C ARG A 355 37.13 37.46 -53.15
N LYS A 356 37.63 36.27 -52.83
CA LYS A 356 38.89 35.73 -53.38
C LYS A 356 38.76 35.46 -54.88
N GLU A 357 37.64 34.91 -55.34
CA GLU A 357 37.35 34.72 -56.76
C GLU A 357 37.33 36.04 -57.53
N ALA A 358 36.74 37.10 -56.95
CA ALA A 358 36.79 38.44 -57.53
C ALA A 358 38.23 39.01 -57.59
N GLU A 359 39.05 38.74 -56.57
CA GLU A 359 40.48 39.13 -56.58
C GLU A 359 41.27 38.38 -57.65
N VAL A 360 41.05 37.07 -57.79
CA VAL A 360 41.66 36.25 -58.85
C VAL A 360 41.28 36.79 -60.22
N THR A 361 39.99 37.02 -60.46
CA THR A 361 39.49 37.58 -61.73
C THR A 361 40.14 38.92 -62.05
N ARG A 362 40.32 39.79 -61.03
CA ARG A 362 41.02 41.07 -61.20
C ARG A 362 42.49 40.86 -61.56
N LYS A 363 43.20 39.96 -60.88
CA LYS A 363 44.62 39.66 -61.18
C LYS A 363 44.78 39.05 -62.57
N GLU A 364 43.86 38.19 -63.02
CA GLU A 364 43.83 37.66 -64.38
C GLU A 364 43.65 38.78 -65.42
N ALA A 365 42.78 39.75 -65.16
CA ALA A 365 42.62 40.92 -66.02
C ALA A 365 43.87 41.81 -66.05
N GLU A 366 44.54 42.00 -64.90
CA GLU A 366 45.82 42.72 -64.81
C GLU A 366 46.93 41.97 -65.57
N LEU A 367 47.01 40.65 -65.44
CA LEU A 367 47.93 39.79 -66.19
C LEU A 367 47.69 39.90 -67.69
N THR A 368 46.44 39.82 -68.13
CA THR A 368 46.06 39.94 -69.55
C THR A 368 46.51 41.29 -70.13
N ARG A 369 46.32 42.40 -69.39
CA ARG A 369 46.81 43.73 -69.81
C ARG A 369 48.34 43.80 -69.88
N ALA A 370 49.03 43.16 -68.94
CA ALA A 370 50.49 43.08 -68.97
C ALA A 370 50.97 42.27 -70.18
N GLU A 371 50.33 41.14 -70.48
CA GLU A 371 50.60 40.33 -71.67
C GLU A 371 50.36 41.10 -72.97
N GLU A 372 49.27 41.87 -73.07
CA GLU A 372 49.03 42.76 -74.22
C GLU A 372 50.11 43.82 -74.37
N THR A 373 50.58 44.38 -73.25
CA THR A 373 51.65 45.39 -73.23
C THR A 373 52.96 44.78 -73.71
N ILE A 374 53.33 43.61 -73.17
CA ILE A 374 54.50 42.85 -73.61
C ILE A 374 54.40 42.53 -75.09
N ARG A 375 53.22 42.13 -75.59
CA ARG A 375 53.01 41.85 -77.01
C ARG A 375 53.21 43.08 -77.89
N ARG A 376 52.73 44.26 -77.46
CA ARG A 376 52.98 45.53 -78.17
C ARG A 376 54.45 45.89 -78.19
N GLU A 377 55.15 45.75 -77.06
CA GLU A 377 56.59 46.00 -76.99
C GLU A 377 57.38 45.02 -77.87
N GLN A 378 57.01 43.73 -77.87
CA GLN A 378 57.60 42.74 -78.77
C GLN A 378 57.40 43.09 -80.25
N GLN A 379 56.21 43.59 -80.61
CA GLN A 379 55.94 44.07 -81.97
C GLN A 379 56.79 45.29 -82.33
N GLN A 380 56.95 46.25 -81.42
CA GLN A 380 57.84 47.40 -81.61
C GLN A 380 59.31 46.98 -81.76
N ILE A 381 59.77 46.02 -80.96
CA ILE A 381 61.13 45.46 -81.08
C ILE A 381 61.30 44.78 -82.44
N GLN A 382 60.29 44.04 -82.92
CA GLN A 382 60.32 43.40 -84.22
C GLN A 382 60.39 44.43 -85.36
N GLU A 383 59.61 45.51 -85.29
CA GLU A 383 59.68 46.62 -86.25
C GLU A 383 61.05 47.34 -86.21
N MET A 384 61.62 47.57 -85.02
CA MET A 384 62.97 48.12 -84.90
C MET A 384 64.02 47.21 -85.54
N ARG A 385 63.97 45.90 -85.29
CA ARG A 385 64.87 44.92 -85.93
C ARG A 385 64.71 44.91 -87.46
N GLN A 386 63.48 45.05 -87.96
CA GLN A 386 63.24 45.13 -89.40
C GLN A 386 63.87 46.40 -90.00
N ARG A 387 63.69 47.56 -89.35
CA ARG A 387 64.35 48.82 -89.74
C ARG A 387 65.87 48.71 -89.68
N GLU A 388 66.41 48.07 -88.64
CA GLU A 388 67.85 47.84 -88.52
C GLU A 388 68.36 46.97 -89.67
N THR A 389 67.63 45.92 -90.03
CA THR A 389 67.96 45.05 -91.17
C THR A 389 67.92 45.82 -92.50
N GLU A 390 66.91 46.68 -92.71
CA GLU A 390 66.81 47.55 -93.88
C GLU A 390 67.98 48.56 -93.95
N LEU A 391 68.38 49.12 -92.81
CA LEU A 391 69.51 50.03 -92.70
C LEU A 391 70.84 49.33 -93.02
N VAL A 392 71.03 48.12 -92.50
CA VAL A 392 72.20 47.27 -92.82
C VAL A 392 72.24 46.99 -94.32
N GLN A 393 71.12 46.58 -94.93
CA GLN A 393 71.05 46.36 -96.38
C GLN A 393 71.33 47.64 -97.19
N ALA A 394 70.88 48.81 -96.73
CA ALA A 394 71.19 50.08 -97.37
C ALA A 394 72.68 50.42 -97.29
N LYS A 395 73.32 50.15 -96.15
CA LYS A 395 74.76 50.32 -95.95
C LYS A 395 75.58 49.36 -96.81
N ASP A 396 75.15 48.11 -96.96
CA ASP A 396 75.80 47.14 -97.84
C ASP A 396 75.74 47.57 -99.31
N ARG A 397 74.62 48.17 -99.76
CA ARG A 397 74.51 48.76 -101.11
C ARG A 397 75.47 49.94 -101.29
N GLU A 398 75.62 50.78 -100.28
CA GLU A 398 76.55 51.91 -100.29
C GLU A 398 78.02 51.43 -100.36
N ILE A 399 78.36 50.40 -99.58
CA ILE A 399 79.67 49.74 -99.64
C ILE A 399 79.92 49.13 -101.02
N ALA A 400 78.93 48.45 -101.61
CA ALA A 400 79.05 47.89 -102.96
C ALA A 400 79.29 48.98 -104.03
N LEU A 401 78.61 50.12 -103.92
CA LEU A 401 78.80 51.27 -104.80
C LEU A 401 80.22 51.87 -104.66
N LEU A 402 80.71 52.01 -103.44
CA LEU A 402 82.07 52.47 -103.17
C LEU A 402 83.11 51.48 -103.71
N GLN A 403 82.88 50.17 -103.60
CA GLN A 403 83.75 49.14 -104.19
C GLN A 403 83.75 49.20 -105.73
N GLN A 404 82.62 49.50 -106.36
CA GLN A 404 82.51 49.72 -107.80
C GLN A 404 83.30 50.96 -108.25
N GLN A 405 83.19 52.07 -107.52
CA GLN A 405 84.00 53.27 -107.78
C GLN A 405 85.49 52.98 -107.61
N LEU A 406 85.88 52.22 -106.59
CA LEU A 406 87.28 51.84 -106.35
C LEU A 406 87.84 50.95 -107.47
N THR A 407 87.01 50.08 -108.06
CA THR A 407 87.40 49.25 -109.21
C THR A 407 87.51 50.05 -110.51
N GLU A 408 86.66 51.06 -110.73
CA GLU A 408 86.81 51.99 -111.85
C GLU A 408 88.08 52.85 -111.72
N THR A 409 88.40 53.35 -110.53
CA THR A 409 89.62 54.12 -110.28
C THR A 409 90.87 53.25 -110.51
N ARG A 410 90.84 51.97 -110.11
CA ARG A 410 91.92 51.00 -110.42
C ARG A 410 92.07 50.69 -111.91
N LYS A 411 90.98 50.71 -112.69
CA LYS A 411 91.05 50.58 -114.17
C LYS A 411 91.70 51.80 -114.81
N LYS A 412 91.38 53.02 -114.36
CA LYS A 412 92.02 54.26 -114.84
C LYS A 412 93.53 54.29 -114.54
N LEU A 413 93.93 53.76 -113.38
CA LEU A 413 95.35 53.65 -113.01
C LEU A 413 96.13 52.68 -113.95
N ARG A 414 95.55 51.51 -114.27
CA ARG A 414 96.16 50.54 -115.20
C ARG A 414 96.25 51.03 -116.65
N GLN A 415 95.43 52.00 -117.04
CA GLN A 415 95.48 52.62 -118.36
C GLN A 415 96.66 53.60 -118.47
N GLY A 416 96.93 54.38 -117.40
CA GLY A 416 98.09 55.27 -117.33
C GLY A 416 99.43 54.52 -117.28
N GLU A 417 99.49 53.35 -116.63
CA GLU A 417 100.71 52.54 -116.59
C GLU A 417 101.08 51.93 -117.96
N LYS A 418 100.11 51.70 -118.86
CA LYS A 418 100.36 51.18 -120.21
C LYS A 418 100.94 52.23 -121.17
N GLU A 419 100.58 53.50 -120.99
CA GLU A 419 101.10 54.60 -121.81
C GLU A 419 102.58 54.91 -121.47
N LEU A 420 102.98 54.67 -120.22
CA LEU A 420 104.35 54.86 -119.74
C LEU A 420 105.34 53.79 -120.27
N GLN A 421 104.85 52.61 -120.68
CA GLN A 421 105.70 51.52 -121.19
C GLN A 421 105.99 51.59 -122.70
N SER A 422 105.22 52.35 -123.49
CA SER A 422 105.44 52.40 -124.96
C SER A 422 106.53 53.38 -125.39
N THR A 423 106.79 54.44 -124.61
CA THR A 423 107.81 55.46 -124.93
C THR A 423 109.22 55.06 -124.51
N SER A 424 109.37 54.02 -123.69
CA SER A 424 110.68 53.51 -123.24
C SER A 424 111.36 52.60 -124.28
N ALA A 425 110.65 52.14 -125.32
CA ALA A 425 111.16 51.16 -126.28
C ALA A 425 111.91 51.77 -127.47
N GLU A 426 111.61 53.01 -127.88
CA GLU A 426 112.25 53.62 -129.06
C GLU A 426 113.64 54.22 -128.77
N VAL A 427 114.00 54.41 -127.49
CA VAL A 427 115.27 55.04 -127.09
C VAL A 427 116.44 54.04 -127.05
N ILE A 428 116.18 52.74 -127.00
CA ILE A 428 117.22 51.73 -126.77
C ILE A 428 117.87 51.23 -128.07
N ASP A 429 117.17 51.26 -129.22
CA ASP A 429 117.64 50.55 -130.41
C ASP A 429 118.51 51.36 -131.38
N PHE A 430 118.52 52.70 -131.28
CA PHE A 430 119.36 53.50 -132.19
C PHE A 430 120.79 53.77 -131.65
N LYS A 431 121.09 53.42 -130.40
CA LYS A 431 122.42 53.65 -129.78
C LYS A 431 123.50 52.63 -130.20
N LYS A 432 123.22 51.71 -131.13
CA LYS A 432 124.15 50.62 -131.48
C LYS A 432 124.87 50.71 -132.83
N SER A 433 124.60 51.69 -133.70
CA SER A 433 125.17 51.61 -135.05
C SER A 433 125.61 52.94 -135.66
N LEU A 434 126.49 53.66 -134.96
CA LEU A 434 127.37 54.67 -135.58
C LEU A 434 128.78 54.61 -134.95
N LEU A 435 129.45 53.47 -135.11
CA LEU A 435 130.92 53.38 -135.11
C LEU A 435 131.37 52.75 -136.43
N GLY A 436 131.69 53.62 -137.41
CA GLY A 436 132.47 53.24 -138.60
C GLY A 436 132.14 53.99 -139.91
N LYS A 437 132.64 55.24 -140.03
CA LYS A 437 133.00 55.99 -141.28
C LYS A 437 132.07 57.14 -141.80
N ASN A 438 132.26 58.31 -141.17
CA ASN A 438 132.46 59.70 -141.66
C ASN A 438 131.48 60.46 -142.59
N ALA A 439 130.96 61.60 -142.08
CA ALA A 439 130.92 62.92 -142.75
C ALA A 439 130.69 64.03 -141.70
N ASN A 440 131.72 64.65 -141.14
CA ASN A 440 132.26 66.00 -141.48
C ASN A 440 131.30 67.19 -141.29
N LEU A 441 131.79 68.18 -140.52
CA LEU A 441 131.33 69.58 -140.35
C LEU A 441 130.10 69.75 -139.41
N GLU A 442 130.01 70.66 -138.43
CA GLU A 442 130.85 71.80 -138.07
C GLU A 442 130.34 72.42 -136.73
N THR A 443 131.28 72.78 -135.84
CA THR A 443 131.29 73.95 -134.91
C THR A 443 130.29 74.20 -133.75
N LEU A 444 130.91 74.49 -132.59
CA LEU A 444 130.40 75.09 -131.33
C LEU A 444 129.39 74.22 -130.55
N ARG A 445 129.59 73.87 -129.28
CA ARG A 445 130.12 74.69 -128.18
C ARG A 445 130.36 73.83 -126.94
N ARG A 446 131.50 74.11 -126.29
CA ARG A 446 131.73 74.26 -124.83
C ARG A 446 131.48 73.04 -123.95
N ARG A 447 132.56 72.51 -123.34
CA ARG A 447 133.08 72.91 -122.00
C ARG A 447 132.08 72.51 -120.91
N VAL A 448 132.60 72.02 -119.78
CA VAL A 448 131.87 71.66 -118.54
C VAL A 448 131.40 70.18 -118.63
N CYS A 449 131.88 69.24 -117.81
CA CYS A 449 131.76 69.11 -116.34
C CYS A 449 130.29 68.91 -115.90
N PRO A 450 130.00 68.47 -114.66
CA PRO A 450 130.88 67.84 -113.67
C PRO A 450 130.26 66.49 -113.20
N TYR A 451 130.98 65.50 -112.63
CA TYR A 451 132.00 65.64 -111.60
C TYR A 451 131.63 66.67 -110.54
N THR A 452 130.39 66.60 -110.07
CA THR A 452 129.95 67.30 -108.88
C THR A 452 129.24 66.23 -108.06
N SER A 453 129.93 65.63 -107.11
CA SER A 453 130.33 66.27 -105.84
C SER A 453 129.12 66.43 -104.94
N HIS A 454 129.35 66.03 -103.70
CA HIS A 454 128.96 66.83 -102.55
C HIS A 454 127.47 67.12 -102.45
N ALA A 455 126.81 66.40 -101.56
CA ALA A 455 126.66 66.92 -100.21
C ALA A 455 126.02 65.81 -99.39
N SER A 456 126.68 65.28 -98.36
CA SER A 456 126.94 65.97 -97.09
C SER A 456 125.66 66.53 -96.48
N GLY A 457 125.19 65.83 -95.46
CA GLY A 457 124.19 66.28 -94.51
C GLY A 457 123.46 65.06 -93.95
N ARG A 458 123.75 64.50 -92.77
CA ARG A 458 123.89 65.18 -91.46
C ARG A 458 122.87 66.31 -91.34
N GLY A 459 121.97 66.35 -90.36
CA GLY A 459 122.06 65.73 -89.04
C GLY A 459 121.20 64.47 -88.86
N GLN A 460 121.56 63.52 -88.00
CA GLN A 460 122.54 63.59 -86.90
C GLN A 460 122.55 64.92 -86.15
N THR A 461 121.48 65.15 -85.41
CA THR A 461 121.52 65.41 -83.97
C THR A 461 120.50 64.45 -83.39
N SER A 462 120.66 63.83 -82.24
CA SER A 462 121.70 63.76 -81.22
C SER A 462 121.16 62.64 -80.32
N ALA A 463 122.00 61.67 -79.92
CA ALA A 463 122.37 61.50 -78.51
C ALA A 463 121.13 61.40 -77.59
N THR A 464 120.93 60.41 -76.75
CA THR A 464 121.86 59.60 -75.95
C THR A 464 120.95 58.93 -74.92
N VAL A 465 121.29 57.71 -74.46
CA VAL A 465 121.02 57.21 -73.08
C VAL A 465 119.51 56.96 -72.79
N ASN A 466 119.01 55.80 -72.38
CA ASN A 466 119.46 54.79 -71.42
C ASN A 466 118.49 53.59 -71.58
N GLU A 467 118.87 52.32 -71.48
CA GLU A 467 119.10 51.57 -70.24
C GLU A 467 118.18 51.92 -69.05
N GLN A 468 117.61 50.86 -68.47
CA GLN A 468 116.96 50.78 -67.16
C GLN A 468 115.45 51.05 -67.01
N ALA A 469 114.88 50.09 -66.27
CA ALA A 469 113.84 50.23 -65.26
C ALA A 469 112.41 50.37 -65.79
N PHE A 470 111.54 49.40 -65.49
CA PHE A 470 110.71 49.37 -64.26
C PHE A 470 109.84 50.64 -64.19
N LEU A 471 108.54 50.58 -63.93
CA LEU A 471 107.89 49.80 -62.87
C LEU A 471 106.37 49.95 -63.09
N PHE A 472 105.64 48.87 -62.80
CA PHE A 472 104.41 48.83 -62.01
C PHE A 472 103.82 50.16 -61.54
N VAL A 473 102.50 50.30 -61.67
CA VAL A 473 101.54 50.75 -60.63
C VAL A 473 100.16 50.26 -61.13
N GLU A 474 99.46 49.26 -60.61
CA GLU A 474 99.01 48.89 -59.25
C GLU A 474 98.07 49.87 -58.59
N ILE A 475 96.81 49.48 -58.47
CA ILE A 475 95.91 50.03 -57.46
C ILE A 475 95.65 48.93 -56.44
N THR A 476 96.29 49.13 -55.29
CA THR A 476 96.06 48.52 -53.99
C THR A 476 94.79 49.07 -53.35
N ASP A 477 94.10 48.25 -52.58
CA ASP A 477 93.09 48.74 -51.63
C ASP A 477 93.75 49.43 -50.42
N SER A 478 92.92 50.00 -49.53
CA SER A 478 93.34 50.71 -48.32
C SER A 478 94.14 49.88 -47.31
N ASN A 479 94.38 48.59 -47.57
CA ASN A 479 95.13 47.66 -46.71
C ASN A 479 96.29 46.93 -47.43
N GLY A 480 96.63 47.29 -48.68
CA GLY A 480 97.89 46.88 -49.31
C GLY A 480 97.93 45.47 -49.92
N ARG A 481 96.83 44.93 -50.44
CA ARG A 481 96.81 43.68 -51.25
C ARG A 481 96.55 43.95 -52.75
N ARG A 482 97.12 43.11 -53.63
CA ARG A 482 97.02 43.16 -55.12
C ARG A 482 96.11 42.03 -55.64
N TYR A 483 95.29 42.28 -56.68
CA TYR A 483 94.36 41.29 -57.28
C TYR A 483 94.66 41.04 -58.79
N PRO A 484 94.53 39.79 -59.32
CA PRO A 484 94.40 39.49 -60.75
C PRO A 484 92.93 39.37 -61.22
N ILE A 485 92.75 39.58 -62.54
CA ILE A 485 91.50 39.70 -63.30
C ILE A 485 90.94 38.32 -63.67
N GLU A 486 89.85 37.92 -63.01
CA GLU A 486 88.72 37.12 -63.53
C GLU A 486 87.68 37.05 -62.40
N GLN A 487 86.51 37.65 -62.64
CA GLN A 487 85.61 38.14 -61.59
C GLN A 487 84.84 37.03 -60.86
N ALA A 488 85.15 36.89 -59.57
CA ALA A 488 84.27 36.27 -58.61
C ALA A 488 84.32 37.04 -57.28
N VAL A 489 83.11 37.45 -56.82
CA VAL A 489 82.70 37.46 -55.39
C VAL A 489 83.17 38.74 -54.65
N ALA A 490 82.48 39.36 -53.69
CA ALA A 490 81.81 38.90 -52.47
C ALA A 490 81.09 40.11 -51.83
N ALA A 491 79.89 39.99 -51.27
CA ALA A 491 79.59 39.56 -49.90
C ALA A 491 79.68 40.67 -48.81
N GLN A 492 78.52 40.91 -48.19
CA GLN A 492 78.24 41.12 -46.76
C GLN A 492 79.11 42.09 -45.93
N LEU A 493 78.45 43.07 -45.30
CA LEU A 493 78.27 43.23 -43.83
C LEU A 493 77.77 44.66 -43.55
N GLU A 494 76.52 44.80 -43.07
CA GLU A 494 76.17 45.15 -41.68
C GLU A 494 76.58 46.55 -41.21
N ILE A 495 75.57 47.42 -40.98
CA ILE A 495 75.54 48.31 -39.81
C ILE A 495 74.09 48.43 -39.30
N VAL A 496 73.88 48.03 -38.05
CA VAL A 496 72.73 48.35 -37.18
C VAL A 496 73.18 49.49 -36.23
N PRO A 497 72.28 50.40 -35.80
CA PRO A 497 71.88 50.42 -34.39
C PRO A 497 70.35 50.62 -34.14
N LYS A 498 69.90 49.96 -33.06
CA LYS A 498 68.63 50.01 -32.26
C LYS A 498 68.35 51.40 -31.59
N PRO A 499 67.33 51.60 -30.68
CA PRO A 499 66.00 50.97 -30.42
C PRO A 499 64.82 51.98 -30.14
N THR A 500 63.54 51.58 -30.04
CA THR A 500 62.67 51.42 -28.81
C THR A 500 61.16 51.65 -29.18
N PRO A 501 60.13 51.49 -28.30
CA PRO A 501 59.03 50.50 -28.43
C PRO A 501 57.64 51.17 -28.65
N THR A 502 56.54 50.46 -28.94
CA THR A 502 55.56 50.05 -27.91
C THR A 502 54.33 49.34 -28.52
N ASN A 503 53.92 48.30 -27.80
CA ASN A 503 52.59 47.72 -27.59
C ASN A 503 51.83 46.99 -28.71
N ASN A 504 51.92 45.67 -28.56
CA ASN A 504 51.05 44.60 -29.06
C ASN A 504 49.58 44.74 -28.64
N ASP A 505 48.74 44.34 -29.59
CA ASP A 505 47.47 43.66 -29.35
C ASP A 505 47.68 42.33 -28.60
N SER A 506 46.75 42.09 -27.67
CA SER A 506 46.05 40.84 -27.37
C SER A 506 46.75 39.47 -27.49
N LEU A 507 46.38 38.64 -26.51
CA LEU A 507 46.20 37.18 -26.57
C LEU A 507 47.42 36.29 -26.29
N LEU A 508 47.24 35.48 -25.25
CA LEU A 508 47.31 34.02 -25.22
C LEU A 508 48.07 33.45 -24.03
N SER A 509 47.43 32.41 -23.49
CA SER A 509 48.03 31.25 -22.85
C SER A 509 48.40 31.44 -21.38
N ASN A 510 48.33 30.42 -20.54
CA ASN A 510 47.64 29.14 -20.55
C ASN A 510 47.93 28.59 -19.14
N LEU A 511 46.98 27.79 -18.66
CA LEU A 511 47.19 26.65 -17.78
C LEU A 511 47.95 26.78 -16.45
N LEU A 512 47.32 26.13 -15.47
CA LEU A 512 47.93 25.37 -14.38
C LEU A 512 48.57 26.17 -13.25
N PHE A 513 47.76 26.40 -12.21
CA PHE A 513 48.16 25.99 -10.86
C PHE A 513 46.93 25.51 -10.11
N GLY A 514 46.91 24.22 -9.77
CA GLY A 514 46.00 23.70 -8.76
C GLY A 514 46.49 24.08 -7.37
N ILE A 515 45.55 24.35 -6.47
CA ILE A 515 45.62 24.19 -5.00
C ILE A 515 44.16 24.36 -4.49
N LEU A 516 43.62 23.32 -3.85
CA LEU A 516 42.48 23.33 -2.91
C LEU A 516 42.90 24.00 -1.58
N PRO A 517 42.03 24.31 -0.57
CA PRO A 517 40.56 24.26 -0.48
C PRO A 517 39.91 25.48 0.27
N LYS A 518 38.57 25.42 0.46
CA LYS A 518 37.74 25.90 1.61
C LYS A 518 36.70 27.02 1.36
N LEU A 519 35.46 26.67 1.74
CA LEU A 519 34.49 27.44 2.56
C LEU A 519 34.09 28.84 2.06
N ILE A 520 32.88 28.99 1.50
CA ILE A 520 31.59 29.32 2.15
C ILE A 520 30.50 29.20 1.07
#